data_AF-A0A7J3BE66-F1
#
_entry.id   AF-A0A7J3BE66-F1
#
_cell.length_a   1.000
_cell.length_b   1.000
_cell.length_c   1.000
_cell.angle_alpha   90.00
_cell.angle_beta   90.00
_cell.angle_gamma   90.00
#
_symmetry.space_group_name_H-M   'P 1'
#
loop_
_entity.id
_entity.type
_entity.pdbx_description
1 polymer ?
#
loop_
_entity_poly.entity_id
_entity_poly.type
_entity_poly.pdbx_seq_one_letter_code
_entity_poly.pdbx_strand_id
1 'polypeptide(L)'
;MQFPDSVLTRSKEGKLEIRALESRGSFVICKYLDAGTGENVGTKRKLSLRHEDGRIEEYFIVPLKVSGRSLMLKAEVVKTEKKAWSEALGREVDLW
;
A
#
# COMPACT_ATOMS: atom_id res chain seq x y z
N MET A 1 -18.59 -3.33 4.88
CA MET A 1 -18.31 -1.88 4.79
C MET A 1 -17.98 -1.58 3.34
N GLN A 2 -18.54 -0.52 2.72
CA GLN A 2 -18.26 -0.24 1.31
C GLN A 2 -17.13 0.79 1.22
N PHE A 3 -16.01 0.39 0.62
CA PHE A 3 -14.85 1.26 0.42
C PHE A 3 -14.93 1.93 -0.95
N PRO A 4 -14.41 3.17 -1.11
CA PRO A 4 -14.37 3.84 -2.41
C PRO A 4 -13.52 3.08 -3.44
N ASP A 5 -13.93 3.09 -4.70
CA ASP A 5 -13.19 2.43 -5.79
C ASP A 5 -11.74 2.95 -5.93
N SER A 6 -11.49 4.19 -5.53
CA SER A 6 -10.17 4.84 -5.64
C SER A 6 -9.07 4.17 -4.80
N VAL A 7 -9.47 3.46 -3.73
CA VAL A 7 -8.57 2.75 -2.81
C VAL A 7 -8.59 1.24 -3.04
N LEU A 8 -9.48 0.75 -3.89
CA LEU A 8 -9.57 -0.66 -4.24
C LEU A 8 -8.44 -1.06 -5.18
N THR A 9 -7.94 -2.27 -4.99
CA THR A 9 -6.93 -2.90 -5.85
C THR A 9 -7.21 -4.40 -5.95
N ARG A 10 -6.62 -5.04 -6.96
CA ARG A 10 -6.64 -6.50 -7.09
C ARG A 10 -5.25 -7.05 -6.88
N SER A 11 -5.17 -8.10 -6.07
CA SER A 11 -3.94 -8.88 -5.91
C SER A 11 -3.61 -9.64 -7.21
N LYS A 12 -2.40 -10.22 -7.29
CA LYS A 12 -2.03 -11.10 -8.41
C LYS A 12 -2.95 -12.33 -8.52
N GLU A 13 -3.56 -12.74 -7.41
CA GLU A 13 -4.53 -13.86 -7.33
C GLU A 13 -5.97 -13.40 -7.66
N GLY A 14 -6.19 -12.14 -8.02
CA GLY A 14 -7.51 -11.60 -8.37
C GLY A 14 -8.39 -11.19 -7.19
N LYS A 15 -7.91 -11.39 -5.95
CA LYS A 15 -8.63 -10.98 -4.73
C LYS A 15 -8.75 -9.47 -4.64
N LEU A 16 -9.92 -8.99 -4.22
CA LEU A 16 -10.18 -7.57 -4.04
C LEU A 16 -9.62 -7.14 -2.68
N GLU A 17 -8.74 -6.16 -2.70
CA GLU A 17 -8.05 -5.62 -1.54
C GLU A 17 -8.24 -4.10 -1.49
N ILE A 18 -8.00 -3.54 -0.32
CA ILE A 18 -7.96 -2.09 -0.09
C ILE A 18 -6.52 -1.70 0.18
N ARG A 19 -6.03 -0.67 -0.52
CA ARG A 19 -4.79 0.01 -0.15
C ARG A 19 -5.05 0.90 1.05
N ALA A 20 -4.48 0.56 2.20
CA ALA A 20 -4.60 1.34 3.42
C ALA A 20 -3.28 2.03 3.77
N LEU A 21 -3.38 3.29 4.20
CA LEU A 21 -2.24 4.08 4.63
C LEU A 21 -1.72 3.55 5.97
N GLU A 22 -0.46 3.14 6.02
CA GLU A 22 0.20 2.69 7.25
C GLU A 22 1.10 3.78 7.83
N SER A 23 1.87 4.47 6.98
CA SER A 23 2.73 5.57 7.40
C SER A 23 2.94 6.59 6.29
N ARG A 24 3.14 7.86 6.65
CA ARG A 24 3.39 8.98 5.72
C ARG A 24 4.39 9.97 6.30
N GLY A 25 5.39 10.32 5.49
CA GLY A 25 6.41 11.34 5.73
C GLY A 25 7.04 11.75 4.39
N SER A 26 8.38 11.78 4.30
CA SER A 26 9.10 11.90 3.01
C SER A 26 8.88 10.70 2.08
N PHE A 27 8.30 9.62 2.61
CA PHE A 27 7.87 8.43 1.90
C PHE A 27 6.49 7.99 2.41
N VAL A 28 5.84 7.12 1.64
CA VAL A 28 4.54 6.56 2.01
C VAL A 28 4.66 5.04 2.10
N ILE A 29 4.13 4.47 3.18
CA ILE A 29 3.97 3.03 3.33
C ILE A 29 2.48 2.71 3.36
N CYS A 30 2.08 1.77 2.49
CA CYS A 30 0.75 1.21 2.47
C CYS A 30 0.78 -0.27 2.84
N LYS A 31 -0.27 -0.69 3.53
CA LYS A 31 -0.64 -2.09 3.74
C LYS A 31 -1.88 -2.42 2.92
N TYR A 32 -2.25 -3.70 2.91
CA TYR A 32 -3.41 -4.20 2.18
C TYR A 32 -4.41 -4.76 3.18
N LEU A 33 -5.68 -4.41 3.00
CA LEU A 33 -6.80 -4.96 3.76
C LEU A 33 -7.71 -5.75 2.84
N ASP A 34 -8.43 -6.72 3.39
CA ASP A 34 -9.44 -7.48 2.66
C ASP A 34 -10.68 -6.59 2.49
N ALA A 35 -11.21 -6.51 1.27
CA ALA A 35 -12.30 -5.59 0.97
C ALA A 35 -13.64 -5.95 1.66
N GLY A 36 -13.83 -7.22 2.02
CA GLY A 36 -15.04 -7.70 2.69
C GLY A 36 -15.01 -7.48 4.20
N THR A 37 -13.86 -7.78 4.82
CA THR A 37 -13.69 -7.81 6.27
C THR A 37 -13.03 -6.55 6.84
N GLY A 38 -12.21 -5.85 6.06
CA GLY A 38 -11.37 -4.74 6.53
C GLY A 38 -10.12 -5.19 7.30
N GLU A 39 -9.88 -6.50 7.43
CA GLU A 39 -8.70 -7.03 8.13
C GLU A 39 -7.45 -7.02 7.26
N ASN A 40 -6.26 -7.05 7.88
CA ASN A 40 -4.99 -7.05 7.14
C ASN A 40 -4.83 -8.31 6.28
N VAL A 41 -4.46 -8.11 5.01
CA VAL A 41 -4.10 -9.19 4.09
C VAL A 41 -2.59 -9.35 4.06
N GLY A 42 -2.13 -10.37 4.77
CA GLY A 42 -0.71 -10.73 4.83
C GLY A 42 0.18 -9.65 5.45
N THR A 43 1.48 -9.84 5.30
CA THR A 43 2.51 -9.02 5.96
C THR A 43 3.31 -8.14 4.99
N LYS A 44 3.04 -8.27 3.68
CA LYS A 44 3.68 -7.46 2.65
C LYS A 44 3.23 -6.00 2.80
N ARG A 45 4.17 -5.08 2.60
CA ARG A 45 3.93 -3.64 2.50
C ARG A 45 4.39 -3.10 1.16
N LYS A 46 3.87 -1.94 0.78
CA LYS A 46 4.34 -1.18 -0.37
C LYS A 46 4.90 0.15 0.10
N LEU A 47 6.16 0.39 -0.21
CA LEU A 47 6.86 1.65 0.00
C LEU A 47 6.82 2.45 -1.30
N SER A 48 6.45 3.72 -1.22
CA SER A 48 6.52 4.67 -2.33
C SER A 48 7.43 5.83 -1.91
N LEU A 49 8.48 6.05 -2.69
CA LEU A 49 9.47 7.11 -2.50
C LEU A 49 9.23 8.17 -3.57
N ARG A 50 8.97 9.41 -3.18
CA ARG A 50 8.86 10.54 -4.11
C ARG A 50 10.15 11.35 -4.07
N HIS A 51 10.83 11.43 -5.21
CA HIS A 51 12.01 12.25 -5.40
C HIS A 51 11.63 13.72 -5.57
N GLU A 52 12.60 14.62 -5.37
CA GLU A 52 12.41 16.07 -5.51
C GLU A 52 11.98 16.48 -6.94
N ASP A 53 12.43 15.74 -7.95
CA ASP A 53 12.03 15.90 -9.35
C ASP A 53 10.61 15.40 -9.66
N GLY A 54 9.89 14.88 -8.65
CA GLY A 54 8.54 14.34 -8.77
C GLY A 54 8.48 12.87 -9.22
N ARG A 55 9.62 12.23 -9.54
CA ARG A 55 9.67 10.80 -9.86
C ARG A 55 9.28 9.97 -8.64
N ILE A 56 8.53 8.91 -8.87
CA ILE A 56 8.14 7.95 -7.82
C ILE A 56 8.85 6.62 -8.06
N GLU A 57 9.49 6.08 -7.04
CA GLU A 57 9.96 4.70 -7.00
C GLU A 57 9.13 3.89 -6.01
N GLU A 58 8.75 2.67 -6.39
CA GLU A 58 7.93 1.81 -5.56
C GLU A 58 8.64 0.49 -5.27
N TYR A 59 8.49 0.01 -4.04
CA TYR A 59 9.07 -1.24 -3.58
C TYR A 59 8.05 -2.04 -2.77
N PHE A 60 8.07 -3.36 -2.91
CA PHE A 60 7.41 -4.26 -1.98
C PHE A 60 8.37 -4.66 -0.87
N ILE A 61 7.94 -4.52 0.38
CA ILE A 61 8.64 -5.00 1.56
C ILE A 61 7.96 -6.30 1.98
N VAL A 62 8.69 -7.41 1.91
CA VAL A 62 8.20 -8.74 2.28
C VAL A 62 9.00 -9.24 3.48
N PRO A 63 8.39 -9.34 4.68
CA PRO A 63 9.06 -9.90 5.84
C PRO A 63 9.54 -11.33 5.60
N LEU A 64 10.76 -11.63 6.04
CA LEU A 64 11.31 -12.98 6.00
C LEU A 64 10.98 -13.73 7.28
N LYS A 65 11.15 -15.06 7.28
CA LYS A 65 10.98 -15.89 8.49
C LYS A 65 11.95 -15.52 9.61
N VAL A 66 13.14 -15.01 9.25
CA VAL A 66 14.13 -14.52 10.22
C VAL A 66 13.69 -13.16 10.71
N SER A 67 13.53 -13.02 12.02
CA SER A 67 13.10 -11.78 12.67
C SER A 67 13.98 -10.59 12.28
N GLY A 68 13.35 -9.43 12.09
CA GLY A 68 14.02 -8.17 11.75
C GLY A 68 14.58 -8.08 10.34
N ARG A 69 14.32 -9.06 9.46
CA ARG A 69 14.78 -9.04 8.06
C ARG A 69 13.60 -9.03 7.09
N SER A 70 13.73 -8.23 6.04
CA SER A 70 12.76 -8.15 4.95
C SER A 70 13.48 -8.16 3.60
N LEU A 71 12.83 -8.74 2.60
CA LEU A 71 13.22 -8.58 1.20
C LEU A 71 12.55 -7.32 0.65
N MET A 72 13.33 -6.50 -0.07
CA MET A 72 12.82 -5.34 -0.77
C MET A 72 12.87 -5.60 -2.28
N LEU A 73 11.71 -5.58 -2.92
CA LEU A 73 11.55 -5.87 -4.34
C LEU A 73 11.12 -4.60 -5.06
N LYS A 74 11.89 -4.13 -6.04
CA LYS A 74 11.47 -2.99 -6.87
C LYS A 74 10.21 -3.37 -7.66
N ALA A 75 9.21 -2.50 -7.68
CA ALA A 75 8.02 -2.72 -8.49
C ALA A 75 8.38 -2.53 -9.99
N GLU A 76 8.01 -3.50 -10.82
CA GLU A 76 8.24 -3.45 -12.27
C GLU A 76 7.45 -2.33 -12.96
N VAL A 77 6.26 -2.04 -12.43
CA VAL A 77 5.39 -0.96 -12.91
C VAL A 77 5.09 -0.05 -11.74
N VAL A 78 5.53 1.20 -11.83
CA VAL A 78 5.11 2.25 -10.91
C VAL A 78 3.65 2.54 -11.21
N LYS A 79 2.77 2.09 -10.32
CA LYS A 79 1.38 2.54 -10.37
C LYS A 79 1.36 3.89 -9.71
N THR A 80 0.95 4.95 -10.41
CA THR A 80 0.64 6.24 -9.79
C THR A 80 -0.65 6.10 -9.00
N GLU A 81 -0.56 5.34 -7.91
CA GLU A 81 -1.60 5.21 -6.92
C GLU A 81 -1.79 6.60 -6.31
N LYS A 82 -3.00 7.15 -6.42
CA LYS A 82 -3.26 8.52 -5.99
C LYS A 82 -3.76 8.58 -4.56
N LYS A 83 -4.49 7.55 -4.13
CA LYS A 83 -5.18 7.52 -2.84
C LYS A 83 -4.96 6.22 -2.07
N ALA A 84 -5.09 6.31 -0.75
CA ALA A 84 -5.22 5.18 0.16
C ALA A 84 -6.31 5.43 1.20
N TRP A 85 -6.82 4.36 1.79
CA TRP A 85 -7.75 4.43 2.91
C TRP A 85 -7.00 4.81 4.19
N SER A 86 -7.45 5.86 4.89
CA SER A 86 -7.00 6.17 6.23
C SER A 86 -7.98 5.56 7.24
N GLU A 87 -7.55 4.49 7.92
CA GLU A 87 -8.35 3.89 9.01
C GLU A 87 -8.61 4.90 10.14
N ALA A 88 -7.63 5.75 10.44
CA ALA A 88 -7.73 6.78 11.48
C ALA A 88 -8.78 7.86 11.16
N LEU A 89 -8.94 8.24 9.89
CA LEU A 89 -9.90 9.26 9.46
C LEU A 89 -11.21 8.68 8.93
N GLY A 90 -11.27 7.36 8.70
CA GLY A 90 -12.42 6.70 8.10
C GLY A 90 -12.75 7.19 6.69
N ARG A 91 -11.73 7.58 5.90
CA ARG A 91 -11.91 8.08 4.52
C ARG A 91 -10.68 7.85 3.64
N GLU A 92 -10.86 7.95 2.33
CA GLU A 92 -9.75 8.01 1.39
C GLU A 92 -8.95 9.32 1.55
N VAL A 93 -7.63 9.23 1.38
CA VAL A 93 -6.70 10.36 1.42
C VAL A 93 -5.73 10.26 0.25
N ASP A 94 -5.25 11.40 -0.22
CA ASP A 94 -4.17 11.42 -1.21
C ASP A 94 -2.86 10.94 -0.60
N LEU A 95 -2.08 10.18 -1.38
CA LEU A 95 -0.76 9.71 -0.96
C LEU A 95 0.24 10.88 -0.88
N TRP A 96 0.09 11.87 -1.75
CA TRP A 96 1.03 12.96 -2.00
C TRP A 96 0.37 14.33 -2.00
#